data_AF-A0A9D1JWD8-F1
#
_entry.id   AF-A0A9D1JWD8-F1
#
_cell.length_a   1.000
_cell.length_b   1.000
_cell.length_c   1.000
_cell.angle_alpha   90.00
_cell.angle_beta   90.00
_cell.angle_gamma   90.00
#
_symmetry.space_group_name_H-M   'P 1'
#
loop_
_entity.id
_entity.type
_entity.pdbx_description
1 polymer ?
#
loop_
_entity_poly.entity_id
_entity_poly.type
_entity_poly.pdbx_seq_one_letter_code
_entity_poly.pdbx_strand_id
1 'polypeptide(L)'
;MVKKKRKSILVVHEGYREKYFLEHIGQFSDFRLNLQPCYGKDADNVLNTAFKCSDYGQVVFAFFDEDFQFVKELRISEDVLAALEKRWHLTDGKLKDIPYTDLQNTNINNKNPILIVSSPNSIEGLILMLLGVSEKILRGKTTKKMKEMLDAEISAVTLTEDDKKFIDACDTKIARYINAKQELTGEETNYKQTIKSIEFKINDINRQKNEIVFKRFLNTKVGREVLLANINQIPTIKLLLNAFGLC
;
A
#
# COMPACT_ATOMS: atom_id res chain seq x y z
N MET A 1 -22.98 9.42 29.62
CA MET A 1 -21.63 9.15 29.07
C MET A 1 -21.64 9.41 27.57
N VAL A 2 -21.02 10.49 27.11
CA VAL A 2 -20.76 10.68 25.67
C VAL A 2 -19.74 9.63 25.26
N LYS A 3 -20.12 8.66 24.42
CA LYS A 3 -19.15 7.72 23.83
C LYS A 3 -18.13 8.56 23.07
N LYS A 4 -16.89 8.67 23.56
CA LYS A 4 -15.77 9.27 22.81
C LYS A 4 -15.74 8.55 21.45
N LYS A 5 -16.06 9.28 20.38
CA LYS A 5 -16.01 8.75 19.02
C LYS A 5 -14.58 8.25 18.80
N ARG A 6 -14.39 6.94 18.60
CA ARG A 6 -13.05 6.37 18.36
C ARG A 6 -12.45 7.11 17.17
N LYS A 7 -11.24 7.63 17.35
CA LYS A 7 -10.47 8.26 16.30
C LYS A 7 -10.21 7.23 15.19
N SER A 8 -10.40 7.60 13.94
CA SER A 8 -10.30 6.68 12.81
C SER A 8 -9.41 7.22 11.72
N ILE A 9 -8.48 6.39 11.28
CA ILE A 9 -7.60 6.63 10.14
C ILE A 9 -8.17 5.85 8.98
N LEU A 10 -8.33 6.51 7.85
CA LEU A 10 -8.72 5.85 6.61
C LEU A 10 -7.55 5.90 5.65
N VAL A 11 -7.26 4.78 5.01
CA VAL A 11 -6.22 4.72 3.99
C VAL A 11 -6.79 4.11 2.72
N VAL A 12 -6.74 4.87 1.63
CA VAL A 12 -6.98 4.36 0.28
C VAL A 12 -5.66 3.83 -0.26
N HIS A 13 -5.64 2.57 -0.69
CA HIS A 13 -4.41 1.89 -1.12
C HIS A 13 -4.65 0.99 -2.32
N GLU A 14 -3.62 0.77 -3.13
CA GLU A 14 -3.72 -0.06 -4.34
C GLU A 14 -3.31 -1.50 -4.11
N GLY A 15 -2.20 -1.72 -3.39
CA GLY A 15 -1.60 -3.04 -3.23
C GLY A 15 -1.85 -3.68 -1.88
N TYR A 16 -1.47 -4.95 -1.77
CA TYR A 16 -1.59 -5.71 -0.53
C TYR A 16 -0.45 -5.41 0.45
N ARG A 17 0.72 -4.96 -0.02
CA ARG A 17 1.86 -4.65 0.85
C ARG A 17 1.58 -3.41 1.71
N GLU A 18 0.95 -2.40 1.12
CA GLU A 18 0.36 -1.24 1.80
C GLU A 18 -0.54 -1.70 2.93
N LYS A 19 -1.50 -2.58 2.60
CA LYS A 19 -2.42 -3.13 3.60
C LYS A 19 -1.65 -3.78 4.75
N TYR A 20 -0.74 -4.69 4.47
CA TYR A 20 -0.02 -5.43 5.51
C TYR A 20 0.89 -4.53 6.36
N PHE A 21 1.56 -3.57 5.75
CA PHE A 21 2.40 -2.60 6.45
C PHE A 21 1.57 -1.68 7.36
N LEU A 22 0.44 -1.18 6.87
CA LEU A 22 -0.44 -0.32 7.66
C LEU A 22 -1.15 -1.08 8.77
N GLU A 23 -1.56 -2.34 8.53
CA GLU A 23 -2.04 -3.24 9.58
C GLU A 23 -0.97 -3.44 10.66
N HIS A 24 0.28 -3.63 10.26
CA HIS A 24 1.42 -3.77 11.17
C HIS A 24 1.62 -2.53 12.05
N ILE A 25 1.66 -1.33 11.47
CA ILE A 25 1.72 -0.07 12.25
C ILE A 25 0.48 0.06 13.15
N GLY A 26 -0.70 -0.30 12.63
CA GLY A 26 -1.98 -0.23 13.34
C GLY A 26 -2.02 -1.08 14.61
N GLN A 27 -1.25 -2.15 14.71
CA GLN A 27 -1.14 -2.98 15.93
C GLN A 27 -0.60 -2.21 17.12
N PHE A 28 0.16 -1.13 16.88
CA PHE A 28 0.74 -0.30 17.94
C PHE A 28 -0.17 0.87 18.34
N SER A 29 -1.27 1.11 17.61
CA SER A 29 -2.09 2.33 17.68
C SER A 29 -3.44 2.09 18.36
N ASP A 30 -3.91 3.10 19.08
CA ASP A 30 -5.27 3.15 19.64
C ASP A 30 -6.33 3.59 18.62
N PHE A 31 -5.93 3.94 17.40
CA PHE A 31 -6.83 4.43 16.36
C PHE A 31 -7.42 3.27 15.57
N ARG A 32 -8.69 3.40 15.18
CA ARG A 32 -9.32 2.44 14.28
C ARG A 32 -8.78 2.67 12.86
N LEU A 33 -8.05 1.70 12.34
CA LEU A 33 -7.63 1.68 10.95
C LEU A 33 -8.75 1.17 10.04
N ASN A 34 -9.05 1.90 8.96
CA ASN A 34 -9.98 1.49 7.91
C ASN A 34 -9.26 1.53 6.57
N LEU A 35 -8.99 0.36 6.00
CA LEU A 35 -8.29 0.23 4.73
C LEU A 35 -9.31 0.08 3.60
N GLN A 36 -9.22 0.96 2.59
CA GLN A 36 -10.07 1.00 1.42
C GLN A 36 -9.25 0.62 0.18
N PRO A 37 -9.38 -0.61 -0.33
CA PRO A 37 -8.60 -1.03 -1.49
C PRO A 37 -9.13 -0.39 -2.77
N CYS A 38 -8.21 -0.01 -3.66
CA CYS A 38 -8.46 0.57 -4.97
C CYS A 38 -7.76 -0.25 -6.08
N TYR A 39 -7.92 -1.57 -6.06
CA TYR A 39 -7.17 -2.49 -6.94
C TYR A 39 -7.34 -2.14 -8.42
N GLY A 40 -6.21 -1.90 -9.11
CA GLY A 40 -6.15 -1.76 -10.57
C GLY A 40 -6.88 -0.53 -11.12
N LYS A 41 -6.96 0.55 -10.34
CA LYS A 41 -7.57 1.81 -10.76
C LYS A 41 -6.51 2.91 -10.88
N ASP A 42 -6.86 3.97 -11.60
CA ASP A 42 -6.04 5.17 -11.80
C ASP A 42 -5.98 6.10 -10.57
N ALA A 43 -5.15 7.15 -10.68
CA ALA A 43 -4.97 8.17 -9.64
C ALA A 43 -6.30 8.86 -9.27
N ASP A 44 -7.15 9.13 -10.26
CA ASP A 44 -8.45 9.78 -10.08
C ASP A 44 -9.36 8.94 -9.17
N ASN A 45 -9.39 7.64 -9.36
CA ASN A 45 -10.18 6.73 -8.54
C ASN A 45 -9.70 6.69 -7.09
N VAL A 46 -8.37 6.69 -6.87
CA VAL A 46 -7.79 6.76 -5.53
C VAL A 46 -8.20 8.07 -4.85
N LEU A 47 -8.03 9.21 -5.52
CA LEU A 47 -8.33 10.52 -4.97
C LEU A 47 -9.83 10.74 -4.76
N ASN A 48 -10.68 10.35 -5.70
CA ASN A 48 -12.13 10.45 -5.55
C ASN A 48 -12.65 9.60 -4.40
N THR A 49 -12.05 8.42 -4.18
CA THR A 49 -12.36 7.60 -3.01
C THR A 49 -11.90 8.30 -1.73
N ALA A 50 -10.71 8.88 -1.73
CA ALA A 50 -10.18 9.63 -0.60
C ALA A 50 -11.03 10.88 -0.27
N PHE A 51 -11.56 11.58 -1.28
CA PHE A 51 -12.47 12.71 -1.11
C PHE A 51 -13.76 12.29 -0.41
N LYS A 52 -14.41 11.22 -0.88
CA LYS A 52 -15.61 10.67 -0.24
C LYS A 52 -15.36 10.28 1.21
N CYS A 53 -14.16 9.77 1.49
CA CYS A 53 -13.76 9.36 2.84
C CYS A 53 -13.40 10.54 3.75
N SER A 54 -12.93 11.65 3.19
CA SER A 54 -12.50 12.85 3.93
C SER A 54 -13.64 13.53 4.69
N ASP A 55 -14.88 13.29 4.27
CA ASP A 55 -16.06 13.85 4.91
C ASP A 55 -16.44 13.11 6.22
N TYR A 56 -15.83 11.93 6.46
CA TYR A 56 -16.11 11.06 7.62
C TYR A 56 -14.86 10.71 8.45
N GLY A 57 -13.69 10.64 7.80
CA GLY A 57 -12.42 10.27 8.42
C GLY A 57 -11.76 11.44 9.15
N GLN A 58 -11.08 11.16 10.26
CA GLN A 58 -10.27 12.18 10.93
C GLN A 58 -8.98 12.46 10.15
N VAL A 59 -8.32 11.40 9.70
CA VAL A 59 -7.16 11.47 8.81
C VAL A 59 -7.39 10.53 7.64
N VAL A 60 -7.19 11.01 6.43
CA VAL A 60 -7.31 10.23 5.19
C VAL A 60 -5.99 10.25 4.45
N PHE A 61 -5.39 9.07 4.28
CA PHE A 61 -4.24 8.87 3.41
C PHE A 61 -4.67 8.31 2.05
N ALA A 62 -4.03 8.78 1.00
CA ALA A 62 -4.17 8.26 -0.36
C ALA A 62 -2.80 7.80 -0.86
N PHE A 63 -2.64 6.50 -1.06
CA PHE A 63 -1.44 5.88 -1.64
C PHE A 63 -1.69 5.58 -3.11
N PHE A 64 -0.78 6.05 -3.98
CA PHE A 64 -0.80 5.73 -5.41
C PHE A 64 0.59 5.85 -6.03
N ASP A 65 0.79 5.19 -7.17
CA ASP A 65 2.07 5.14 -7.84
C ASP A 65 2.40 6.43 -8.62
N GLU A 66 3.68 6.81 -8.69
CA GLU A 66 4.13 8.01 -9.43
C GLU A 66 4.02 7.85 -10.94
N ASP A 67 4.02 6.61 -11.43
CA ASP A 67 4.03 6.30 -12.85
C ASP A 67 2.72 6.65 -13.57
N PHE A 68 1.64 6.85 -12.80
CA PHE A 68 0.38 7.42 -13.26
C PHE A 68 0.57 8.77 -13.96
N GLN A 69 1.57 9.55 -13.55
CA GLN A 69 1.89 10.82 -14.22
C GLN A 69 2.33 10.62 -15.68
N PHE A 70 2.92 9.47 -16.01
CA PHE A 70 3.49 9.21 -17.35
C PHE A 70 2.52 8.49 -18.29
N VAL A 71 1.43 7.91 -17.78
CA VAL A 71 0.41 7.22 -18.58
C VAL A 71 -0.83 8.10 -18.68
N LYS A 72 -1.14 8.61 -19.87
CA LYS A 72 -2.19 9.63 -20.09
C LYS A 72 -3.53 9.24 -19.48
N GLU A 73 -3.90 7.97 -19.59
CA GLU A 73 -5.17 7.39 -19.12
C GLU A 73 -5.21 7.20 -17.60
N LEU A 74 -4.06 7.23 -16.91
CA LEU A 74 -3.95 7.04 -15.47
C LEU A 74 -3.67 8.34 -14.70
N ARG A 75 -3.42 9.44 -15.43
CA ARG A 75 -3.16 10.77 -14.85
C ARG A 75 -4.36 11.27 -14.06
N ILE A 76 -4.05 12.05 -13.03
CA ILE A 76 -5.02 12.89 -12.34
C ILE A 76 -5.61 13.89 -13.33
N SER A 77 -6.94 13.91 -13.47
CA SER A 77 -7.63 14.87 -14.33
C SER A 77 -7.60 16.29 -13.74
N GLU A 78 -7.78 17.30 -14.59
CA GLU A 78 -7.82 18.71 -14.14
C GLU A 78 -8.95 18.94 -13.12
N ASP A 79 -10.09 18.27 -13.28
CA ASP A 79 -11.22 18.34 -12.34
C ASP A 79 -10.84 17.80 -10.95
N VAL A 80 -10.10 16.68 -10.89
CA VAL A 80 -9.65 16.09 -9.62
C VAL A 80 -8.56 16.94 -8.96
N LEU A 81 -7.66 17.55 -9.74
CA LEU A 81 -6.67 18.51 -9.22
C LEU A 81 -7.36 19.76 -8.64
N ALA A 82 -8.34 20.33 -9.33
CA ALA A 82 -9.11 21.47 -8.82
C ALA A 82 -9.87 21.13 -7.53
N ALA A 83 -10.45 19.92 -7.45
CA ALA A 83 -11.07 19.44 -6.23
C ALA A 83 -10.07 19.30 -5.07
N LEU A 84 -8.85 18.84 -5.36
CA LEU A 84 -7.77 18.73 -4.39
C LEU A 84 -7.30 20.11 -3.89
N GLU A 85 -7.09 21.06 -4.81
CA GLU A 85 -6.76 22.46 -4.50
C GLU A 85 -7.77 23.10 -3.55
N LYS A 86 -9.06 22.92 -3.85
CA LYS A 86 -10.15 23.40 -3.00
C LYS A 86 -10.09 22.81 -1.59
N ARG A 87 -9.84 21.50 -1.46
CA ARG A 87 -9.72 20.83 -0.15
C ARG A 87 -8.48 21.30 0.62
N TRP A 88 -7.40 21.59 -0.09
CA TRP A 88 -6.14 22.08 0.49
C TRP A 88 -6.08 23.59 0.68
N HIS A 89 -7.11 24.32 0.23
CA HIS A 89 -7.20 25.78 0.25
C HIS A 89 -6.05 26.45 -0.54
N LEU A 90 -5.73 25.88 -1.70
CA LEU A 90 -4.77 26.44 -2.64
C LEU A 90 -5.49 27.32 -3.67
N THR A 91 -4.73 28.15 -4.38
CA THR A 91 -5.23 28.90 -5.54
C THR A 91 -5.46 27.96 -6.71
N ASP A 92 -6.49 28.24 -7.52
CA ASP A 92 -6.82 27.44 -8.70
C ASP A 92 -5.62 27.31 -9.67
N GLY A 93 -5.39 26.09 -10.15
CA GLY A 93 -4.31 25.75 -11.07
C GLY A 93 -2.92 25.68 -10.44
N LYS A 94 -2.79 25.82 -9.12
CA LYS A 94 -1.50 25.74 -8.40
C LYS A 94 -0.83 24.38 -8.51
N LEU A 95 -1.61 23.30 -8.59
CA LEU A 95 -1.11 21.92 -8.68
C LEU A 95 -0.80 21.50 -10.11
N LYS A 96 -1.21 22.29 -11.10
CA LYS A 96 -0.92 22.02 -12.51
C LYS A 96 0.60 21.95 -12.71
N ASP A 97 1.03 20.93 -13.44
CA ASP A 97 2.44 20.65 -13.76
C ASP A 97 3.37 20.30 -12.59
N ILE A 98 2.85 20.19 -11.36
CA ILE A 98 3.64 19.70 -10.22
C ILE A 98 3.83 18.18 -10.37
N PRO A 99 5.07 17.66 -10.27
CA PRO A 99 5.33 16.22 -10.20
C PRO A 99 4.52 15.56 -9.08
N TYR A 100 3.94 14.38 -9.33
CA TYR A 100 3.07 13.75 -8.34
C TYR A 100 3.80 13.49 -7.02
N THR A 101 5.09 13.14 -7.09
CA THR A 101 5.98 12.97 -5.94
C THR A 101 6.10 14.21 -5.05
N ASP A 102 5.82 15.40 -5.60
CA ASP A 102 5.95 16.69 -4.92
C ASP A 102 4.60 17.31 -4.52
N LEU A 103 3.46 16.72 -4.93
CA LEU A 103 2.14 17.29 -4.67
C LEU A 103 1.88 17.53 -3.17
N GLN A 104 2.21 16.56 -2.31
CA GLN A 104 1.99 16.68 -0.87
C GLN A 104 2.80 17.83 -0.24
N ASN A 105 3.90 18.26 -0.85
CA ASN A 105 4.69 19.41 -0.35
C ASN A 105 3.91 20.72 -0.42
N THR A 106 2.88 20.80 -1.28
CA THR A 106 1.99 21.97 -1.35
C THR A 106 0.95 21.98 -0.22
N ASN A 107 0.66 20.84 0.38
CA ASN A 107 -0.30 20.67 1.47
C ASN A 107 0.36 20.92 2.84
N ILE A 108 0.87 22.13 3.06
CA ILE A 108 1.64 22.51 4.26
C ILE A 108 0.89 22.29 5.59
N ASN A 109 -0.44 22.22 5.55
CA ASN A 109 -1.31 22.05 6.72
C ASN A 109 -1.77 20.59 6.91
N ASN A 110 -1.29 19.65 6.09
CA ASN A 110 -1.69 18.24 6.11
C ASN A 110 -3.22 18.06 6.10
N LYS A 111 -3.93 18.84 5.28
CA LYS A 111 -5.37 18.75 5.08
C LYS A 111 -5.71 17.45 4.36
N ASN A 112 -6.88 16.87 4.65
CA ASN A 112 -7.32 15.65 3.98
C ASN A 112 -7.65 15.91 2.48
N PRO A 113 -7.30 14.98 1.58
CA PRO A 113 -6.46 13.80 1.83
C PRO A 113 -4.97 14.17 1.91
N ILE A 114 -4.22 13.42 2.71
CA ILE A 114 -2.76 13.43 2.73
C ILE A 114 -2.27 12.43 1.68
N LEU A 115 -1.46 12.88 0.73
CA LEU A 115 -0.96 12.00 -0.33
C LEU A 115 0.36 11.34 0.09
N ILE A 116 0.48 10.06 -0.24
CA ILE A 116 1.74 9.32 -0.22
C ILE A 116 1.92 8.77 -1.63
N VAL A 117 2.70 9.49 -2.44
CA VAL A 117 2.97 9.10 -3.83
C VAL A 117 4.26 8.30 -3.88
N SER A 118 4.23 7.18 -4.59
CA SER A 118 5.37 6.26 -4.69
C SER A 118 6.65 6.94 -5.24
N SER A 119 7.81 6.36 -4.88
CA SER A 119 9.17 6.84 -5.13
C SER A 119 9.60 8.19 -4.49
N PRO A 120 10.46 8.16 -3.45
CA PRO A 120 10.90 7.01 -2.67
C PRO A 120 9.86 6.58 -1.62
N ASN A 121 8.68 7.21 -1.58
CA ASN A 121 7.69 7.03 -0.51
C ASN A 121 6.70 5.87 -0.78
N SER A 122 7.00 4.98 -1.74
CA SER A 122 6.26 3.72 -1.84
C SER A 122 6.47 2.89 -0.58
N ILE A 123 5.59 1.94 -0.29
CA ILE A 123 5.76 1.08 0.90
C ILE A 123 7.10 0.34 0.85
N GLU A 124 7.52 -0.11 -0.33
CA GLU A 124 8.84 -0.71 -0.48
C GLU A 124 9.96 0.26 -0.16
N GLY A 125 9.89 1.50 -0.65
CA GLY A 125 10.89 2.51 -0.36
C GLY A 125 10.93 2.89 1.13
N LEU A 126 9.77 3.06 1.77
CA LEU A 126 9.67 3.32 3.21
C LEU A 126 10.28 2.18 4.03
N ILE A 127 9.98 0.93 3.70
CA ILE A 127 10.55 -0.23 4.39
C ILE A 127 12.07 -0.30 4.17
N LEU A 128 12.54 -0.11 2.94
CA LEU A 128 13.98 -0.12 2.66
C LEU A 128 14.71 0.99 3.43
N MET A 129 14.11 2.18 3.56
CA MET A 129 14.67 3.24 4.41
C MET A 129 14.69 2.86 5.89
N LEU A 130 13.64 2.20 6.40
CA LEU A 130 13.62 1.68 7.77
C LEU A 130 14.68 0.59 8.01
N LEU A 131 15.09 -0.12 6.96
CA LEU A 131 16.21 -1.06 6.96
C LEU A 131 17.58 -0.39 6.74
N GLY A 132 17.65 0.94 6.64
CA GLY A 132 18.89 1.71 6.51
C GLY A 132 19.33 2.02 5.08
N VAL A 133 18.53 1.70 4.06
CA VAL A 133 18.82 2.13 2.68
C VAL A 133 18.50 3.62 2.55
N SER A 134 19.53 4.45 2.34
CA SER A 134 19.32 5.90 2.27
C SER A 134 18.36 6.32 1.14
N GLU A 135 17.57 7.36 1.40
CA GLU A 135 16.65 7.96 0.42
C GLU A 135 17.36 8.32 -0.91
N LYS A 136 18.61 8.78 -0.84
CA LYS A 136 19.44 9.12 -2.01
C LYS A 136 19.61 7.93 -2.96
N ILE A 137 19.70 6.70 -2.43
CA ILE A 137 19.81 5.48 -3.25
C ILE A 137 18.48 5.16 -3.93
N LEU A 138 17.36 5.38 -3.23
CA LEU A 138 16.03 5.03 -3.70
C LEU A 138 15.46 6.04 -4.69
N ARG A 139 15.86 7.31 -4.57
CA ARG A 139 15.41 8.40 -5.46
C ARG A 139 15.68 8.06 -6.92
N GLY A 140 14.63 8.13 -7.75
CA GLY A 140 14.70 7.81 -9.18
C GLY A 140 14.62 6.31 -9.50
N LYS A 141 14.54 5.42 -8.49
CA LYS A 141 14.16 4.03 -8.71
C LYS A 141 12.65 3.93 -8.87
N THR A 142 12.22 3.05 -9.76
CA THR A 142 10.81 2.69 -9.91
C THR A 142 10.34 1.79 -8.76
N THR A 143 9.03 1.79 -8.49
CA THR A 143 8.39 0.85 -7.57
C THR A 143 8.77 -0.61 -7.86
N LYS A 144 8.84 -1.01 -9.13
CA LYS A 144 9.31 -2.35 -9.53
C LYS A 144 10.72 -2.65 -9.00
N LYS A 145 11.65 -1.70 -9.14
CA LYS A 145 13.03 -1.93 -8.69
C LYS A 145 13.13 -2.01 -7.17
N MET A 146 12.33 -1.21 -6.45
CA MET A 146 12.26 -1.28 -4.99
C MET A 146 11.61 -2.58 -4.51
N LYS A 147 10.61 -3.12 -5.23
CA LYS A 147 10.05 -4.45 -4.98
C LYS A 147 11.11 -5.54 -5.07
N GLU A 148 11.91 -5.56 -6.14
CA GLU A 148 13.01 -6.52 -6.30
C GLU A 148 14.04 -6.44 -5.16
N MET A 149 14.38 -5.22 -4.71
CA MET A 149 15.30 -5.03 -3.59
C MET A 149 14.71 -5.56 -2.28
N LEU A 150 13.44 -5.29 -2.02
CA LEU A 150 12.77 -5.73 -0.81
C LEU A 150 12.55 -7.26 -0.81
N ASP A 151 12.31 -7.87 -1.96
CA ASP A 151 12.09 -9.32 -2.07
C ASP A 151 13.32 -10.12 -1.64
N ALA A 152 14.53 -9.58 -1.84
CA ALA A 152 15.76 -10.18 -1.33
C ALA A 152 15.79 -10.19 0.20
N GLU A 153 15.37 -9.11 0.85
CA GLU A 153 15.28 -8.99 2.31
C GLU A 153 14.19 -9.89 2.89
N ILE A 154 13.03 -9.96 2.24
CA ILE A 154 11.92 -10.84 2.63
C ILE A 154 12.36 -12.30 2.55
N SER A 155 13.08 -12.69 1.49
CA SER A 155 13.53 -14.08 1.29
C SER A 155 14.54 -14.54 2.34
N ALA A 156 15.22 -13.60 3.01
CA ALA A 156 16.16 -13.89 4.09
C ALA A 156 15.49 -14.09 5.47
N VAL A 157 14.16 -13.89 5.58
CA VAL A 157 13.47 -14.03 6.86
C VAL A 157 13.45 -15.48 7.34
N THR A 158 13.80 -15.71 8.60
CA THR A 158 13.65 -17.03 9.21
C THR A 158 12.17 -17.29 9.52
N LEU A 159 11.65 -18.37 8.92
CA LEU A 159 10.27 -18.82 9.12
C LEU A 159 10.18 -19.80 10.30
N THR A 160 9.11 -19.68 11.09
CA THR A 160 8.81 -20.65 12.14
C THR A 160 8.32 -21.97 11.56
N GLU A 161 8.27 -23.02 12.37
CA GLU A 161 7.76 -24.31 11.93
C GLU A 161 6.29 -24.25 11.51
N ASP A 162 5.48 -23.42 12.19
CA ASP A 162 4.08 -23.22 11.84
C ASP A 162 3.91 -22.43 10.54
N ASP A 163 4.76 -21.42 10.28
CA ASP A 163 4.77 -20.69 9.01
C ASP A 163 5.08 -21.66 7.85
N LYS A 164 6.09 -22.54 8.02
CA LYS A 164 6.47 -23.54 7.02
C LYS A 164 5.33 -24.52 6.73
N LYS A 165 4.71 -25.09 7.78
CA LYS A 165 3.55 -25.98 7.62
C LYS A 165 2.40 -25.33 6.87
N PHE A 166 2.13 -24.05 7.13
CA PHE A 166 1.10 -23.31 6.39
C PHE A 166 1.48 -23.15 4.92
N ILE A 167 2.73 -22.76 4.65
CA ILE A 167 3.26 -22.59 3.29
C ILE A 167 3.18 -23.91 2.50
N ASP A 168 3.60 -25.02 3.10
CA ASP A 168 3.52 -26.36 2.49
C ASP A 168 2.07 -26.77 2.18
N ALA A 169 1.14 -26.44 3.08
CA ALA A 169 -0.28 -26.68 2.85
C ALA A 169 -0.83 -25.81 1.71
N CYS A 170 -0.38 -24.56 1.58
CA CYS A 170 -0.70 -23.70 0.44
C CYS A 170 -0.13 -24.24 -0.86
N ASP A 171 1.14 -24.65 -0.88
CA ASP A 171 1.81 -25.20 -2.08
C ASP A 171 1.14 -26.51 -2.53
N THR A 172 0.74 -27.37 -1.58
CA THR A 172 -0.05 -28.57 -1.88
C THR A 172 -1.39 -28.23 -2.54
N LYS A 173 -2.11 -27.20 -2.06
CA LYS A 173 -3.37 -26.77 -2.66
C LYS A 173 -3.16 -26.14 -4.03
N ILE A 174 -2.12 -25.34 -4.21
CA ILE A 174 -1.77 -24.74 -5.50
C ILE A 174 -1.45 -25.82 -6.52
N ALA A 175 -0.64 -26.82 -6.16
CA ALA A 175 -0.31 -27.95 -7.04
C ALA A 175 -1.58 -28.70 -7.49
N ARG A 176 -2.54 -28.95 -6.58
CA ARG A 176 -3.83 -29.54 -6.94
C ARG A 176 -4.61 -28.71 -7.95
N TYR A 177 -4.64 -27.39 -7.78
CA TYR A 177 -5.31 -26.50 -8.73
C TYR A 177 -4.59 -26.40 -10.08
N ILE A 178 -3.26 -26.44 -10.09
CA ILE A 178 -2.47 -26.50 -11.32
C ILE A 178 -2.77 -27.78 -12.10
N ASN A 179 -2.78 -28.94 -11.42
CA ASN A 179 -3.11 -30.21 -12.06
C ASN A 179 -4.55 -30.20 -12.62
N ALA A 180 -5.52 -29.73 -11.83
CA ALA A 180 -6.90 -29.59 -12.30
C ALA A 180 -7.02 -28.63 -13.50
N LYS A 181 -6.23 -27.56 -13.54
CA LYS A 181 -6.18 -26.65 -14.69
C LYS A 181 -5.62 -27.35 -15.94
N GLN A 182 -4.57 -28.14 -15.79
CA GLN A 182 -3.92 -28.88 -16.88
C GLN A 182 -4.86 -29.92 -17.51
N GLU A 183 -5.60 -30.66 -16.69
CA GLU A 183 -6.63 -31.60 -17.14
C GLU A 183 -7.71 -30.92 -17.99
N LEU A 184 -8.15 -29.73 -17.57
CA LEU A 184 -9.17 -28.95 -18.28
C LEU A 184 -8.69 -28.29 -19.58
N THR A 185 -7.38 -28.06 -19.73
CA THR A 185 -6.81 -27.53 -21.00
C THR A 185 -6.69 -28.57 -22.10
N GLY A 186 -6.84 -29.86 -21.79
CA GLY A 186 -6.89 -30.95 -22.78
C GLY A 186 -8.23 -31.10 -23.49
N GLU A 187 -9.29 -30.44 -22.99
CA GLU A 187 -10.66 -30.54 -23.51
C GLU A 187 -11.14 -29.15 -23.99
N GLU A 188 -11.27 -28.98 -25.30
CA GLU A 188 -11.46 -27.68 -25.96
C GLU A 188 -12.71 -26.87 -25.52
N THR A 189 -12.50 -25.55 -25.40
CA THR A 189 -13.45 -24.41 -25.43
C THR A 189 -14.46 -24.23 -24.30
N ASN A 190 -14.94 -25.29 -23.62
CA ASN A 190 -16.05 -25.17 -22.67
C ASN A 190 -15.65 -24.75 -21.23
N TYR A 191 -14.37 -24.79 -20.87
CA TYR A 191 -13.93 -24.58 -19.48
C TYR A 191 -13.32 -23.20 -19.19
N LYS A 192 -13.44 -22.22 -20.09
CA LYS A 192 -12.83 -20.88 -19.90
C LYS A 192 -13.19 -20.24 -18.55
N GLN A 193 -14.45 -20.36 -18.11
CA GLN A 193 -14.89 -19.81 -16.82
C GLN A 193 -14.30 -20.60 -15.64
N THR A 194 -14.26 -21.93 -15.74
CA THR A 194 -13.65 -22.80 -14.72
C THR A 194 -12.16 -22.53 -14.58
N ILE A 195 -11.43 -22.39 -15.69
CA ILE A 195 -10.01 -22.04 -15.70
C ILE A 195 -9.78 -20.69 -15.02
N LYS A 196 -10.56 -19.65 -15.35
CA LYS A 196 -10.48 -18.35 -14.67
C LYS A 196 -10.75 -18.46 -13.16
N SER A 197 -11.72 -19.28 -12.75
CA SER A 197 -12.01 -19.53 -11.34
C SER A 197 -10.84 -20.24 -10.63
N ILE A 198 -10.20 -21.20 -11.30
CA ILE A 198 -9.01 -21.88 -10.77
C ILE A 198 -7.83 -20.91 -10.66
N GLU A 199 -7.58 -20.08 -11.66
CA GLU A 199 -6.54 -19.05 -11.63
C GLU A 199 -6.76 -18.05 -10.48
N PHE A 200 -8.01 -17.64 -10.26
CA PHE A 200 -8.36 -16.81 -9.12
C PHE A 200 -8.02 -17.49 -7.79
N LYS A 201 -8.36 -18.78 -7.63
CA LYS A 201 -8.03 -19.55 -6.42
C LYS A 201 -6.52 -19.69 -6.22
N ILE A 202 -5.76 -19.96 -7.28
CA ILE A 202 -4.29 -20.02 -7.22
C ILE A 202 -3.73 -18.67 -6.76
N ASN A 203 -4.19 -17.57 -7.34
CA ASN A 203 -3.74 -16.22 -6.98
C ASN A 203 -4.11 -15.87 -5.53
N ASP A 204 -5.30 -16.24 -5.07
CA ASP A 204 -5.73 -16.02 -3.69
C ASP A 204 -4.87 -16.78 -2.68
N ILE A 205 -4.55 -18.06 -2.97
CA ILE A 205 -3.69 -18.87 -2.09
C ILE A 205 -2.25 -18.38 -2.11
N ASN A 206 -1.71 -18.00 -3.28
CA ASN A 206 -0.40 -17.37 -3.37
C ASN A 206 -0.34 -16.07 -2.57
N ARG A 207 -1.42 -15.27 -2.58
CA ARG A 207 -1.51 -14.06 -1.77
C ARG A 207 -1.45 -14.37 -0.27
N GLN A 208 -2.20 -15.37 0.20
CA GLN A 208 -2.17 -15.78 1.61
C GLN A 208 -0.78 -16.28 2.03
N LYS A 209 -0.12 -17.03 1.14
CA LYS A 209 1.27 -17.49 1.34
C LYS A 209 2.22 -16.31 1.51
N ASN A 210 2.17 -15.35 0.60
CA ASN A 210 3.01 -14.16 0.63
C ASN A 210 2.71 -13.24 1.84
N GLU A 211 1.44 -13.19 2.28
CA GLU A 211 1.03 -12.41 3.45
C GLU A 211 1.75 -12.86 4.72
N ILE A 212 1.82 -14.17 4.97
CA ILE A 212 2.49 -14.69 6.18
C ILE A 212 3.97 -14.38 6.17
N VAL A 213 4.65 -14.61 5.04
CA VAL A 213 6.09 -14.33 4.91
C VAL A 213 6.34 -12.84 5.13
N PHE A 214 5.53 -11.98 4.53
CA PHE A 214 5.68 -10.54 4.67
C PHE A 214 5.38 -10.04 6.11
N LYS A 215 4.31 -10.55 6.75
CA LYS A 215 4.00 -10.23 8.15
C LYS A 215 5.10 -10.71 9.10
N ARG A 216 5.69 -11.89 8.86
CA ARG A 216 6.85 -12.37 9.62
C ARG A 216 8.04 -11.44 9.46
N PHE A 217 8.31 -11.02 8.23
CA PHE A 217 9.37 -10.05 7.93
C PHE A 217 9.14 -8.72 8.67
N LEU A 218 7.94 -8.13 8.60
CA LEU A 218 7.63 -6.88 9.30
C LEU A 218 7.81 -7.01 10.82
N ASN A 219 7.31 -8.09 11.40
CA ASN A 219 7.44 -8.35 12.83
C ASN A 219 8.88 -8.53 13.30
N THR A 220 9.76 -9.06 12.45
CA THR A 220 11.16 -9.36 12.82
C THR A 220 12.13 -8.23 12.47
N LYS A 221 11.84 -7.46 11.43
CA LYS A 221 12.76 -6.44 10.89
C LYS A 221 12.27 -5.00 11.06
N VAL A 222 10.96 -4.80 11.20
CA VAL A 222 10.33 -3.47 11.21
C VAL A 222 9.44 -3.32 12.44
N GLY A 223 9.95 -3.69 13.61
CA GLY A 223 9.24 -3.54 14.87
C GLY A 223 9.00 -2.08 15.27
N ARG A 224 8.19 -1.87 16.32
CA ARG A 224 7.89 -0.53 16.86
C ARG A 224 9.16 0.28 17.17
N GLU A 225 10.19 -0.36 17.72
CA GLU A 225 11.46 0.30 18.04
C GLU A 225 12.16 0.84 16.79
N VAL A 226 12.17 0.07 15.70
CA VAL A 226 12.75 0.48 14.41
C VAL A 226 11.97 1.67 13.83
N LEU A 227 10.64 1.63 13.90
CA LEU A 227 9.78 2.73 13.46
C LEU A 227 10.07 4.02 14.23
N LEU A 228 10.13 3.95 15.56
CA LEU A 228 10.36 5.10 16.43
C LEU A 228 11.79 5.65 16.31
N ALA A 229 12.80 4.78 16.17
CA ALA A 229 14.21 5.18 16.02
C ALA A 229 14.44 5.99 14.74
N ASN A 230 13.66 5.73 13.68
CA ASN A 230 13.81 6.37 12.38
C ASN A 230 12.84 7.53 12.12
N ILE A 231 12.01 7.90 13.11
CA ILE A 231 10.94 8.89 12.92
C ILE A 231 11.45 10.23 12.38
N ASN A 232 12.58 10.74 12.87
CA ASN A 232 13.10 12.04 12.45
C ASN A 232 13.90 11.98 11.14
N GLN A 233 14.20 10.77 10.66
CA GLN A 233 14.99 10.56 9.44
C GLN A 233 14.09 10.36 8.21
N ILE A 234 12.87 9.87 8.41
CA ILE A 234 11.93 9.56 7.32
C ILE A 234 10.63 10.35 7.55
N PRO A 235 10.48 11.54 6.93
CA PRO A 235 9.33 12.43 7.15
C PRO A 235 7.97 11.76 6.94
N THR A 236 7.86 10.88 5.96
CA THR A 236 6.63 10.13 5.67
C THR A 236 6.29 9.14 6.80
N ILE A 237 7.29 8.51 7.42
CA ILE A 237 7.07 7.66 8.60
C ILE A 237 6.63 8.52 9.78
N LYS A 238 7.25 9.68 10.02
CA LYS A 238 6.78 10.63 11.04
C LYS A 238 5.31 11.00 10.86
N LEU A 239 4.92 11.33 9.63
CA LEU A 239 3.56 11.70 9.29
C LEU A 239 2.57 10.55 9.59
N LEU A 240 2.93 9.33 9.18
CA LEU A 240 2.15 8.13 9.50
C LEU A 240 2.06 7.91 11.02
N LEU A 241 3.18 7.84 11.73
CA LEU A 241 3.17 7.55 13.16
C LEU A 241 2.41 8.62 13.98
N ASN A 242 2.53 9.89 13.63
CA ASN A 242 1.72 10.98 14.22
C ASN A 242 0.22 10.75 14.00
N ALA A 243 -0.19 10.38 12.78
CA ALA A 243 -1.60 10.10 12.48
C ALA A 243 -2.13 8.90 13.26
N PHE A 244 -1.27 7.91 13.51
CA PHE A 244 -1.54 6.74 14.36
C PHE A 244 -1.41 7.05 15.87
N GLY A 245 -1.10 8.29 16.26
CA GLY A 245 -0.97 8.69 17.66
C GLY A 245 0.17 7.98 18.40
N LEU A 246 1.20 7.59 17.66
CA LEU A 246 2.37 6.89 18.20
C LEU A 246 3.50 7.85 18.59
N CYS A 247 3.36 9.13 18.21
CA CYS A 247 4.37 10.18 18.29
C CYS A 247 3.70 11.55 18.47
#